data_AF-A0AAV2HHC9-F1
#
_entry.id   AF-A0AAV2HHC9-F1
#
_cell.length_a   1.000
_cell.length_b   1.000
_cell.length_c   1.000
_cell.angle_alpha   90.00
_cell.angle_beta   90.00
_cell.angle_gamma   90.00
#
_symmetry.space_group_name_H-M   'P 1'
#
loop_
_entity.id
_entity.type
_entity.pdbx_description
1 polymer ?
#
loop_
_entity_poly.entity_id
_entity_poly.type
_entity_poly.pdbx_seq_one_letter_code
_entity_poly.pdbx_strand_id
1 'polypeptide(L)'
;MAWKSKRCIRQNMIFQIIISICVYKDIYCQLYKTPVISTTPQVNQTELIDPCETFFNEYMKAVNNFTHCELFSAKPFRLCTSCVEQYSKAHAIFSDLINDPSLSDCNTKYMKSDSIQIIPTVQNNIEVLWTKAACAGCSSDVTINSTTETVTYTVPDDVSMFLNLYHNLTLCLNLTYMKGHFDMLKDDDDDSGNVSTMCAICKTMYESLNDFFNNMDDRTGNGICMDVVDMMNYTRVVWSMALNCSQRSGDFRPVVAITCVVAALPFFFYLSLKLTGKEGLKKLYRQKRLDMGTSLDGSSSSSQPATRGRNSVTHRTLRLSTLT
;
A
#
# COMPACT_ATOMS: atom_id res chain seq x y z
N MET A 1 -32.31 -46.95 -27.90
CA MET A 1 -31.29 -45.89 -27.68
C MET A 1 -32.01 -44.58 -27.40
N ALA A 2 -32.33 -44.33 -26.14
CA ALA A 2 -33.23 -43.28 -25.67
C ALA A 2 -32.52 -42.38 -24.64
N TRP A 3 -31.51 -41.61 -25.07
CA TRP A 3 -30.73 -40.77 -24.15
C TRP A 3 -30.29 -39.39 -24.69
N LYS A 4 -30.72 -38.95 -25.88
CA LYS A 4 -30.34 -37.62 -26.44
C LYS A 4 -31.45 -36.58 -26.61
N SER A 5 -32.73 -36.91 -26.39
CA SER A 5 -33.83 -35.96 -26.64
C SER A 5 -34.27 -35.14 -25.41
N LYS A 6 -33.99 -35.59 -24.18
CA LYS A 6 -34.46 -34.90 -22.95
C LYS A 6 -33.65 -33.67 -22.51
N ARG A 7 -32.50 -33.38 -23.17
CA ARG A 7 -31.60 -32.28 -22.73
C ARG A 7 -31.91 -30.93 -23.39
N CYS A 8 -32.48 -30.90 -24.60
CA CYS A 8 -32.87 -29.64 -25.28
C CYS A 8 -34.18 -29.01 -24.74
N ILE A 9 -35.17 -29.82 -24.34
CA ILE A 9 -36.45 -29.28 -23.82
C ILE A 9 -36.26 -28.64 -22.43
N ARG A 10 -35.32 -29.17 -21.63
CA ARG A 10 -35.04 -28.65 -20.28
C ARG A 10 -34.28 -27.31 -20.30
N GLN A 11 -33.52 -27.03 -21.35
CA GLN A 11 -32.79 -25.76 -21.51
C GLN A 11 -33.71 -24.63 -21.99
N ASN A 12 -34.73 -24.95 -22.80
CA ASN A 12 -35.70 -23.98 -23.30
C ASN A 12 -36.73 -23.57 -22.22
N MET A 13 -37.10 -24.48 -21.31
CA MET A 13 -37.96 -24.16 -20.15
C MET A 13 -37.25 -23.26 -19.12
N ILE A 14 -35.93 -23.45 -18.92
CA ILE A 14 -35.15 -22.61 -17.99
C ILE A 14 -34.99 -21.19 -18.55
N PHE A 15 -34.81 -21.03 -19.87
CA PHE A 15 -34.75 -19.72 -20.51
C PHE A 15 -36.08 -18.95 -20.41
N GLN A 16 -37.22 -19.62 -20.58
CA GLN A 16 -38.54 -18.99 -20.43
C GLN A 16 -38.83 -18.59 -18.98
N ILE A 17 -38.41 -19.39 -17.99
CA ILE A 17 -38.57 -19.05 -16.56
C ILE A 17 -37.66 -17.87 -16.18
N ILE A 18 -36.42 -17.80 -16.69
CA ILE A 18 -35.52 -16.67 -16.44
C ILE A 18 -36.06 -15.38 -17.07
N ILE A 19 -36.62 -15.42 -18.28
CA ILE A 19 -37.25 -14.25 -18.91
C ILE A 19 -38.47 -13.80 -18.11
N SER A 20 -39.32 -14.71 -17.63
CA SER A 20 -40.43 -14.34 -16.74
C SER A 20 -39.98 -13.75 -15.40
N ILE A 21 -38.89 -14.24 -14.80
CA ILE A 21 -38.35 -13.68 -13.55
C ILE A 21 -37.68 -12.31 -13.77
N CYS A 22 -37.00 -12.10 -14.90
CA CYS A 22 -36.41 -10.81 -15.26
C CYS A 22 -37.50 -9.76 -15.54
N VAL A 23 -38.55 -10.12 -16.29
CA VAL A 23 -39.69 -9.22 -16.54
C VAL A 23 -40.47 -8.94 -15.25
N TYR A 24 -40.55 -9.90 -14.31
CA TYR A 24 -41.19 -9.68 -13.01
C TYR A 24 -40.37 -8.74 -12.10
N LYS A 25 -39.03 -8.77 -12.16
CA LYS A 25 -38.17 -7.83 -11.43
C LYS A 25 -38.25 -6.40 -11.98
N ASP A 26 -38.29 -6.23 -13.30
CA ASP A 26 -38.43 -4.90 -13.90
C ASP A 26 -39.82 -4.28 -13.67
N ILE A 27 -40.87 -5.09 -13.60
CA ILE A 27 -42.24 -4.62 -13.26
C ILE A 27 -42.33 -4.21 -11.78
N TYR A 28 -41.67 -4.93 -10.85
CA TYR A 28 -41.67 -4.55 -9.44
C TYR A 28 -40.88 -3.26 -9.14
N CYS A 29 -39.85 -2.92 -9.92
CA CYS A 29 -39.11 -1.67 -9.76
C CYS A 29 -39.87 -0.42 -10.27
N GLN A 30 -40.86 -0.58 -11.16
CA GLN A 30 -41.69 0.53 -11.64
C GLN A 30 -42.94 0.77 -10.77
N LEU A 31 -43.34 -0.20 -9.94
CA LEU A 31 -44.55 -0.12 -9.11
C LEU A 31 -44.33 0.44 -7.69
N TYR A 32 -43.10 0.79 -7.31
CA TYR A 32 -42.81 1.50 -6.05
C TYR A 32 -42.39 2.97 -6.22
N LYS A 33 -42.54 3.53 -7.42
CA LYS A 33 -42.61 4.99 -7.57
C LYS A 33 -44.01 5.46 -7.18
N THR A 34 -44.28 5.49 -5.89
CA THR A 34 -45.36 6.33 -5.38
C THR A 34 -44.99 7.79 -5.69
N PRO A 35 -45.81 8.56 -6.43
CA PRO A 35 -45.65 10.00 -6.40
C PRO A 35 -45.95 10.43 -4.97
N VAL A 36 -44.94 10.94 -4.26
CA VAL A 36 -45.18 11.72 -3.06
C VAL A 36 -45.89 12.98 -3.55
N ILE A 37 -47.22 12.96 -3.49
CA ILE A 37 -48.04 14.17 -3.56
C ILE A 37 -47.77 14.89 -2.24
N SER A 38 -46.71 15.69 -2.22
CA SER A 38 -46.53 16.72 -1.21
C SER A 38 -47.59 17.78 -1.46
N THR A 39 -48.78 17.62 -0.87
CA THR A 39 -49.60 18.78 -0.51
C THR A 39 -48.86 19.48 0.63
N THR A 40 -47.88 20.32 0.28
CA THR A 40 -47.47 21.38 1.18
C THR A 40 -48.68 22.32 1.32
N PRO A 41 -49.16 22.58 2.55
CA PRO A 41 -50.00 23.74 2.77
C PRO A 41 -49.18 24.95 2.31
N GLN A 42 -49.77 25.78 1.45
CA GLN A 42 -49.23 27.10 1.11
C GLN A 42 -49.29 27.93 2.39
N VAL A 43 -48.25 27.80 3.22
CA VAL A 43 -48.00 28.69 4.34
C VAL A 43 -47.35 29.92 3.72
N ASN A 44 -48.14 30.97 3.57
CA ASN A 44 -47.63 32.33 3.43
C ASN A 44 -46.83 32.65 4.70
N GLN A 45 -45.53 32.42 4.64
CA GLN A 45 -44.57 32.91 5.62
C GLN A 45 -43.59 33.78 4.87
N THR A 46 -43.54 35.05 5.26
CA THR A 46 -42.31 35.82 5.18
C THR A 46 -41.26 34.99 5.92
N GLU A 47 -40.47 34.20 5.19
CA GLU A 47 -39.46 33.29 5.74
C GLU A 47 -38.45 34.10 6.55
N LEU A 48 -38.55 34.00 7.87
CA LEU A 48 -37.45 34.26 8.77
C LEU A 48 -36.43 33.16 8.49
N ILE A 49 -35.43 33.44 7.65
CA ILE A 49 -34.38 32.48 7.27
C ILE A 49 -33.71 31.97 8.56
N ASP A 50 -33.84 30.67 8.87
CA ASP A 50 -33.17 30.06 10.02
C ASP A 50 -31.65 30.01 9.74
N PRO A 51 -30.82 30.77 10.47
CA PRO A 51 -29.36 30.78 10.26
C PRO A 51 -28.75 29.39 10.42
N CYS A 52 -29.33 28.53 11.25
CA CYS A 52 -28.84 27.16 11.45
C CYS A 52 -29.19 26.22 10.28
N GLU A 53 -30.28 26.49 9.56
CA GLU A 53 -30.64 25.73 8.36
C GLU A 53 -29.78 26.16 7.18
N THR A 54 -29.50 27.47 7.05
CA THR A 54 -28.55 28.01 6.06
C THR A 54 -27.17 27.40 6.24
N PHE A 55 -26.62 27.45 7.47
CA PHE A 55 -25.34 26.82 7.78
C PHE A 55 -25.31 25.33 7.38
N PHE A 56 -26.33 24.57 7.77
CA PHE A 56 -26.37 23.14 7.52
C PHE A 56 -26.35 22.82 6.02
N ASN A 57 -27.12 23.57 5.23
CA ASN A 57 -27.19 23.40 3.78
C ASN A 57 -25.87 23.76 3.09
N GLU A 58 -25.21 24.83 3.52
CA GLU A 58 -23.90 25.24 3.00
C GLU A 58 -22.81 24.22 3.35
N TYR A 59 -22.77 23.77 4.60
CA TYR A 59 -21.84 22.75 5.05
C TYR A 59 -22.02 21.43 4.29
N MET A 60 -23.27 20.96 4.15
CA MET A 60 -23.61 19.76 3.36
C MET A 60 -23.11 19.88 1.92
N LYS A 61 -23.31 21.03 1.27
CA LYS A 61 -22.82 21.28 -0.09
C LYS A 61 -21.29 21.23 -0.15
N ALA A 62 -20.61 21.88 0.80
CA ALA A 62 -19.14 21.90 0.84
C ALA A 62 -18.55 20.50 1.07
N VAL A 63 -19.09 19.74 2.02
CA VAL A 63 -18.68 18.36 2.31
C VAL A 63 -18.91 17.45 1.11
N ASN A 64 -20.06 17.55 0.44
CA ASN A 64 -20.34 16.76 -0.76
C ASN A 64 -19.35 17.06 -1.89
N ASN A 65 -19.00 18.34 -2.08
CA ASN A 65 -18.00 18.74 -3.07
C ASN A 65 -16.61 18.20 -2.72
N PHE A 66 -16.22 18.24 -1.45
CA PHE A 66 -14.95 17.65 -1.00
C PHE A 66 -14.94 16.13 -1.19
N THR A 67 -15.99 15.45 -0.75
CA THR A 67 -16.16 13.99 -0.89
C THR A 67 -16.12 13.56 -2.35
N HIS A 68 -16.75 14.33 -3.24
CA HIS A 68 -16.64 14.08 -4.67
C HIS A 68 -15.20 14.22 -5.18
N CYS A 69 -14.50 15.28 -4.76
CA CYS A 69 -13.13 15.53 -5.19
C CYS A 69 -12.15 14.47 -4.69
N GLU A 70 -12.23 14.06 -3.42
CA GLU A 70 -11.32 13.06 -2.84
C GLU A 70 -11.47 11.69 -3.53
N LEU A 71 -12.71 11.30 -3.85
CA LEU A 71 -12.99 10.03 -4.51
C LEU A 71 -12.50 10.05 -5.96
N PHE A 72 -12.69 11.17 -6.66
CA PHE A 72 -12.18 11.33 -8.02
C PHE A 72 -10.65 11.37 -8.06
N SER A 73 -10.04 11.97 -7.04
CA SER A 73 -8.59 12.12 -6.89
C SER A 73 -7.94 10.93 -6.18
N ALA A 74 -8.65 9.82 -5.96
CA ALA A 74 -8.12 8.65 -5.28
C ALA A 74 -7.15 7.83 -6.16
N LYS A 75 -7.32 7.87 -7.49
CA LYS A 75 -6.49 7.14 -8.46
C LYS A 75 -6.36 7.89 -9.80
N PRO A 76 -5.16 8.39 -10.16
CA PRO A 76 -3.95 8.49 -9.33
C PRO A 76 -4.16 9.40 -8.11
N PHE A 77 -3.39 9.23 -7.03
CA PHE A 77 -3.65 9.95 -5.78
C PHE A 77 -3.27 11.44 -5.91
N ARG A 78 -4.25 12.35 -5.94
CA ARG A 78 -4.09 13.80 -6.17
C ARG A 78 -4.92 14.67 -5.23
N LEU A 79 -5.09 14.21 -3.99
CA LEU A 79 -5.97 14.85 -3.02
C LEU A 79 -5.52 16.28 -2.71
N CYS A 80 -4.24 16.48 -2.42
CA CYS A 80 -3.74 17.75 -1.90
C CYS A 80 -3.75 18.86 -2.96
N THR A 81 -3.37 18.52 -4.19
CA THR A 81 -3.29 19.47 -5.31
C THR A 81 -4.64 19.73 -5.97
N SER A 82 -5.54 18.75 -6.00
CA SER A 82 -6.83 18.88 -6.69
C SER A 82 -7.96 19.35 -5.79
N CYS A 83 -7.93 19.05 -4.49
CA CYS A 83 -9.07 19.23 -3.58
C CYS A 83 -8.90 20.35 -2.54
N VAL A 84 -7.87 21.19 -2.69
CA VAL A 84 -7.59 22.29 -1.75
C VAL A 84 -8.73 23.28 -1.64
N GLU A 85 -9.40 23.62 -2.74
CA GLU A 85 -10.53 24.55 -2.72
C GLU A 85 -11.70 24.01 -1.88
N GLN A 86 -12.10 22.77 -2.14
CA GLN A 86 -13.24 22.12 -1.50
C GLN A 86 -12.97 21.87 -0.03
N TYR A 87 -11.75 21.43 0.31
CA TYR A 87 -11.29 21.29 1.69
C TYR A 87 -11.37 22.62 2.44
N SER A 88 -10.82 23.68 1.84
CA SER A 88 -10.75 25.01 2.47
C SER A 88 -12.15 25.56 2.76
N LYS A 89 -13.09 25.41 1.83
CA LYS A 89 -14.49 25.83 2.01
C LYS A 89 -15.17 25.05 3.13
N ALA A 90 -15.05 23.72 3.14
CA ALA A 90 -15.66 22.89 4.19
C ALA A 90 -15.09 23.21 5.58
N HIS A 91 -13.77 23.36 5.68
CA HIS A 91 -13.09 23.72 6.92
C HIS A 91 -13.46 25.13 7.41
N ALA A 92 -13.55 26.11 6.52
CA ALA A 92 -13.94 27.47 6.87
C ALA A 92 -15.37 27.55 7.41
N ILE A 93 -16.34 26.95 6.70
CA ILE A 93 -17.74 26.91 7.13
C ILE A 93 -17.86 26.27 8.51
N PHE A 94 -17.17 25.15 8.74
CA PHE A 94 -17.17 24.49 10.05
C PHE A 94 -16.48 25.33 11.14
N SER A 95 -15.39 26.03 10.79
CA SER A 95 -14.71 26.96 11.70
C SER A 95 -15.66 28.10 12.12
N ASP A 96 -16.48 28.61 11.20
CA ASP A 96 -17.46 29.65 11.51
C ASP A 96 -18.52 29.16 12.51
N LEU A 97 -18.99 27.90 12.41
CA LEU A 97 -19.88 27.29 13.41
C LEU A 97 -19.28 27.32 14.83
N ILE A 98 -17.96 27.16 14.94
CA ILE A 98 -17.26 27.13 16.23
C ILE A 98 -17.02 28.55 16.75
N ASN A 99 -16.62 29.46 15.87
CA ASN A 99 -16.02 30.73 16.24
C ASN A 99 -16.97 31.93 16.12
N ASP A 100 -18.01 31.87 15.29
CA ASP A 100 -18.98 32.95 15.14
C ASP A 100 -20.01 32.93 16.29
N PRO A 101 -20.07 33.98 17.14
CA PRO A 101 -21.07 34.08 18.19
C PRO A 101 -22.51 34.05 17.66
N SER A 102 -22.73 34.50 16.41
CA SER A 102 -24.05 34.49 15.78
C SER A 102 -24.59 33.07 15.56
N LEU A 103 -23.71 32.08 15.49
CA LEU A 103 -24.03 30.67 15.28
C LEU A 103 -23.96 29.84 16.59
N SER A 104 -23.87 30.48 17.76
CA SER A 104 -23.78 29.79 19.06
C SER A 104 -24.90 28.78 19.31
N ASP A 105 -26.14 29.14 18.94
CA ASP A 105 -27.30 28.25 19.06
C ASP A 105 -27.18 27.04 18.11
N CYS A 106 -26.68 27.28 16.89
CA CYS A 106 -26.43 26.24 15.89
C CYS A 106 -25.30 25.30 16.33
N ASN A 107 -24.24 25.83 16.93
CA ASN A 107 -23.14 25.06 17.50
C ASN A 107 -23.69 24.10 18.55
N THR A 108 -24.49 24.59 19.49
CA THR A 108 -25.11 23.74 20.52
C THR A 108 -26.01 22.67 19.88
N LYS A 109 -26.81 23.04 18.87
CA LYS A 109 -27.70 22.13 18.14
C LYS A 109 -26.94 21.01 17.41
N TYR A 110 -25.91 21.32 16.62
CA TYR A 110 -25.25 20.35 15.74
C TYR A 110 -24.02 19.67 16.35
N MET A 111 -23.38 20.28 17.35
CA MET A 111 -22.15 19.75 17.97
C MET A 111 -22.43 19.00 19.28
N LYS A 112 -23.44 19.42 20.06
CA LYS A 112 -23.61 19.00 21.46
C LYS A 112 -24.95 18.32 21.77
N SER A 113 -25.92 18.39 20.87
CA SER A 113 -27.27 17.88 21.13
C SER A 113 -27.38 16.35 21.04
N ASP A 114 -26.60 15.71 20.17
CA ASP A 114 -26.74 14.28 19.87
C ASP A 114 -25.52 13.47 20.35
N SER A 115 -25.73 12.22 20.80
CA SER A 115 -24.64 11.34 21.25
C SER A 115 -23.72 10.86 20.13
N ILE A 116 -24.17 10.87 18.87
CA ILE A 116 -23.40 10.40 17.70
C ILE A 116 -22.56 11.53 17.09
N GLN A 117 -22.98 12.80 17.24
CA GLN A 117 -22.27 13.98 16.74
C GLN A 117 -21.75 13.83 15.29
N ILE A 118 -22.66 13.68 14.33
CA ILE A 118 -22.32 13.38 12.93
C ILE A 118 -21.47 14.49 12.31
N ILE A 119 -21.87 15.76 12.48
CA ILE A 119 -21.21 16.93 11.89
C ILE A 119 -19.73 17.04 12.30
N PRO A 120 -19.37 17.05 13.60
CA PRO A 120 -17.96 17.06 13.99
C PRO A 120 -17.22 15.78 13.62
N THR A 121 -17.88 14.62 13.58
CA THR A 121 -17.24 13.37 13.13
C THR A 121 -16.84 13.43 11.66
N VAL A 122 -17.73 13.93 10.79
CA VAL A 122 -17.47 14.14 9.37
C VAL A 122 -16.32 15.13 9.18
N GLN A 123 -16.36 16.26 9.87
CA GLN A 123 -15.29 17.24 9.82
C GLN A 123 -13.95 16.65 10.25
N ASN A 124 -13.92 15.93 11.37
CA ASN A 124 -12.70 15.30 11.86
C ASN A 124 -12.13 14.29 10.85
N ASN A 125 -12.98 13.56 10.12
CA ASN A 125 -12.51 12.67 9.06
C ASN A 125 -11.85 13.44 7.92
N ILE A 126 -12.43 14.57 7.49
CA ILE A 126 -11.85 15.45 6.47
C ILE A 126 -10.46 15.96 6.92
N GLU A 127 -10.36 16.43 8.16
CA GLU A 127 -9.09 16.93 8.74
C GLU A 127 -8.06 15.82 8.89
N VAL A 128 -8.46 14.63 9.33
CA VAL A 128 -7.58 13.47 9.44
C VAL A 128 -7.06 13.03 8.08
N LEU A 129 -7.88 13.05 7.03
CA LEU A 129 -7.44 12.73 5.67
C LEU A 129 -6.42 13.76 5.17
N TRP A 130 -6.72 15.05 5.32
CA TRP A 130 -5.85 16.15 4.89
C TRP A 130 -4.48 16.12 5.61
N THR A 131 -4.49 15.90 6.92
CA THR A 131 -3.28 15.85 7.76
C THR A 131 -2.46 14.58 7.51
N LYS A 132 -3.10 13.41 7.39
CA LYS A 132 -2.40 12.15 7.05
C LYS A 132 -1.75 12.18 5.68
N ALA A 133 -2.35 12.89 4.73
CA ALA A 133 -1.77 13.11 3.40
C ALA A 133 -0.68 14.20 3.40
N ALA A 134 -0.38 14.82 4.54
CA ALA A 134 0.58 15.92 4.69
C ALA A 134 0.33 17.04 3.67
N CYS A 135 -0.94 17.39 3.40
CA CYS A 135 -1.28 18.33 2.33
C CYS A 135 -0.77 19.76 2.54
N ALA A 136 -0.44 20.14 3.78
CA ALA A 136 0.26 21.40 4.08
C ALA A 136 1.67 21.48 3.43
N GLY A 137 2.25 20.35 3.00
CA GLY A 137 3.48 20.33 2.21
C GLY A 137 3.26 20.66 0.72
N CYS A 138 2.02 20.59 0.23
CA CYS A 138 1.66 20.87 -1.18
C CYS A 138 1.03 22.26 -1.37
N SER A 139 0.38 22.81 -0.36
CA SER A 139 -0.25 24.13 -0.40
C SER A 139 -0.09 24.89 0.93
N SER A 140 0.26 26.18 0.83
CA SER A 140 0.37 27.12 1.94
C SER A 140 -0.46 28.39 1.68
N ASP A 141 -0.57 29.24 2.69
CA ASP A 141 -1.17 30.59 2.58
C ASP A 141 -2.57 30.59 1.95
N VAL A 142 -3.37 29.61 2.34
CA VAL A 142 -4.75 29.45 1.85
C VAL A 142 -5.60 30.62 2.34
N THR A 143 -6.19 31.36 1.40
CA THR A 143 -7.12 32.46 1.68
C THR A 143 -8.40 32.32 0.90
N ILE A 144 -9.54 32.67 1.52
CA ILE A 144 -10.87 32.64 0.90
C ILE A 144 -11.35 34.07 0.76
N ASN A 145 -11.67 34.49 -0.47
CA ASN A 145 -12.27 35.79 -0.71
C ASN A 145 -13.77 35.74 -0.37
N SER A 146 -14.20 36.53 0.62
CA SER A 146 -15.59 36.56 1.09
C SER A 146 -16.61 37.03 0.04
N THR A 147 -16.19 37.77 -0.98
CA THR A 147 -17.09 38.32 -2.01
C THR A 147 -17.22 37.41 -3.22
N THR A 148 -16.14 36.75 -3.62
CA THR A 148 -16.09 35.91 -4.83
C THR A 148 -16.12 34.41 -4.53
N GLU A 149 -16.02 34.02 -3.25
CA GLU A 149 -15.87 32.64 -2.79
C GLU A 149 -14.70 31.89 -3.46
N THR A 150 -13.73 32.64 -3.98
CA THR A 150 -12.55 32.08 -4.63
C THR A 150 -11.50 31.74 -3.59
N VAL A 151 -10.96 30.53 -3.68
CA VAL A 151 -9.86 30.07 -2.83
C VAL A 151 -8.55 30.30 -3.58
N THR A 152 -7.61 30.98 -2.94
CA THR A 152 -6.24 31.16 -3.43
C THR A 152 -5.27 30.52 -2.46
N TYR A 153 -4.19 29.94 -2.98
CA TYR A 153 -3.17 29.25 -2.21
C TYR A 153 -1.83 29.34 -2.93
N THR A 154 -0.75 29.17 -2.19
CA THR A 154 0.62 29.14 -2.70
C THR A 154 1.09 27.70 -2.80
N VAL A 155 1.72 27.33 -3.91
CA VAL A 155 2.41 26.04 -4.06
C VAL A 155 3.89 26.26 -3.74
N PRO A 156 4.50 25.51 -2.80
CA PRO A 156 5.92 25.65 -2.49
C PRO A 156 6.82 25.43 -3.71
N ASP A 157 7.93 26.17 -3.77
CA ASP A 157 8.88 26.13 -4.90
C ASP A 157 9.39 24.71 -5.17
N ASP A 158 9.70 23.94 -4.13
CA ASP A 158 10.17 22.56 -4.28
C ASP A 158 9.10 21.66 -4.92
N VAL A 159 7.82 21.84 -4.56
CA VAL A 159 6.71 21.09 -5.16
C VAL A 159 6.54 21.48 -6.62
N SER A 160 6.56 22.79 -6.93
CA SER A 160 6.52 23.29 -8.30
C SER A 160 7.67 22.73 -9.14
N MET A 161 8.89 22.71 -8.60
CA MET A 161 10.06 22.15 -9.27
C MET A 161 9.92 20.64 -9.52
N PHE A 162 9.43 19.88 -8.54
CA PHE A 162 9.15 18.45 -8.71
C PHE A 162 8.12 18.21 -9.81
N LEU A 163 7.00 18.95 -9.81
CA LEU A 163 5.95 18.83 -10.82
C LEU A 163 6.48 19.12 -12.23
N ASN A 164 7.37 20.10 -12.37
CA ASN A 164 8.04 20.40 -13.64
C ASN A 164 8.96 19.27 -14.10
N LEU A 165 9.79 18.71 -13.20
CA LEU A 165 10.64 17.55 -13.52
C LEU A 165 9.82 16.31 -13.89
N TYR A 166 8.74 16.07 -13.16
CA TYR A 166 7.80 14.98 -13.42
C TYR A 166 7.12 15.14 -14.79
N HIS A 167 6.68 16.35 -15.12
CA HIS A 167 6.10 16.66 -16.43
C HIS A 167 7.11 16.42 -17.56
N ASN A 168 8.36 16.86 -17.41
CA ASN A 168 9.42 16.64 -18.41
C ASN A 168 9.68 15.15 -18.65
N LEU A 169 9.79 14.36 -17.58
CA LEU A 169 9.93 12.90 -17.71
C LEU A 169 8.72 12.29 -18.42
N THR A 170 7.51 12.68 -18.02
CA THR A 170 6.26 12.17 -18.61
C THR A 170 6.18 12.49 -20.10
N LEU A 171 6.57 13.71 -20.50
CA LEU A 171 6.68 14.09 -21.90
C LEU A 171 7.70 13.22 -22.64
N CYS A 172 8.88 13.01 -22.07
CA CYS A 172 9.89 12.15 -22.69
C CYS A 172 9.37 10.73 -22.91
N LEU A 173 8.78 10.12 -21.87
CA LEU A 173 8.20 8.77 -21.94
C LEU A 173 7.09 8.69 -22.98
N ASN A 174 6.18 9.67 -23.03
CA ASN A 174 5.09 9.66 -24.01
C ASN A 174 5.58 9.84 -25.45
N LEU A 175 6.52 10.77 -25.68
CA LEU A 175 7.06 11.03 -27.03
C LEU A 175 7.86 9.85 -27.57
N THR A 176 8.68 9.24 -26.73
CA THR A 176 9.50 8.08 -27.10
C THR A 176 8.63 6.84 -27.31
N TYR A 177 7.60 6.65 -26.48
CA TYR A 177 6.59 5.61 -26.68
C TYR A 177 5.85 5.78 -28.02
N MET A 178 5.40 7.00 -28.34
CA MET A 178 4.72 7.29 -29.61
C MET A 178 5.66 7.12 -30.82
N LYS A 179 6.95 7.49 -30.69
CA LYS A 179 7.94 7.30 -31.75
C LYS A 179 8.21 5.82 -32.03
N GLY A 180 8.38 5.01 -30.97
CA GLY A 180 8.52 3.56 -31.11
C GLY A 180 7.31 2.90 -31.78
N HIS A 181 6.10 3.39 -31.47
CA HIS A 181 4.88 2.92 -32.13
C HIS A 181 4.79 3.33 -33.61
N PHE A 182 5.31 4.49 -34.00
CA PHE A 182 5.36 4.91 -35.41
C PHE A 182 6.43 4.15 -36.20
N ASP A 183 7.58 3.85 -35.60
CA ASP A 183 8.66 3.08 -36.21
C ASP A 183 8.30 1.59 -36.34
N MET A 184 7.43 1.02 -35.48
CA MET A 184 6.83 -0.32 -35.65
C MET A 184 6.01 -0.53 -36.93
N LEU A 185 5.60 0.56 -37.61
CA LEU A 185 4.96 0.46 -38.93
C LEU A 185 5.98 0.25 -40.07
N LYS A 186 7.28 0.12 -39.75
CA LYS A 186 8.38 -0.14 -40.67
C LYS A 186 9.24 -1.30 -40.15
N ASP A 187 8.83 -2.52 -40.51
CA ASP A 187 9.59 -3.80 -40.51
C ASP A 187 10.44 -4.22 -39.29
N ASP A 188 10.29 -5.52 -38.98
CA ASP A 188 11.16 -6.42 -38.20
C ASP A 188 11.32 -6.22 -36.67
N ASP A 189 10.38 -6.83 -35.93
CA ASP A 189 10.61 -7.87 -34.91
C ASP A 189 11.84 -7.74 -33.98
N ASP A 190 11.96 -6.64 -33.22
CA ASP A 190 12.66 -6.65 -31.92
C ASP A 190 12.05 -5.62 -30.93
N ASP A 191 11.08 -6.08 -30.15
CA ASP A 191 10.41 -5.29 -29.08
C ASP A 191 11.39 -4.86 -27.96
N SER A 192 12.55 -5.52 -27.85
CA SER A 192 13.51 -5.28 -26.77
C SER A 192 14.44 -4.07 -27.02
N GLY A 193 14.66 -3.68 -28.27
CA GLY A 193 15.48 -2.53 -28.66
C GLY A 193 14.82 -1.18 -28.36
N ASN A 194 13.50 -1.07 -28.54
CA ASN A 194 12.76 0.19 -28.40
C ASN A 194 12.66 0.65 -26.93
N VAL A 195 12.42 -0.29 -26.01
CA VAL A 195 12.35 0.02 -24.57
C VAL A 195 13.74 0.37 -24.03
N SER A 196 14.78 -0.37 -24.41
CA SER A 196 16.18 -0.05 -24.05
C SER A 196 16.60 1.35 -24.52
N THR A 197 16.19 1.73 -25.74
CA THR A 197 16.47 3.05 -26.31
C THR A 197 15.70 4.15 -25.56
N MET A 198 14.45 3.92 -25.17
CA MET A 198 13.68 4.86 -24.36
C MET A 198 14.31 5.08 -22.98
N CYS A 199 14.70 4.00 -22.29
CA CYS A 199 15.39 4.07 -21.02
C CYS A 199 16.66 4.93 -21.13
N ALA A 200 17.44 4.78 -22.21
CA ALA A 200 18.64 5.57 -22.45
C ALA A 200 18.34 7.06 -22.69
N ILE A 201 17.30 7.38 -23.47
CA ILE A 201 16.92 8.76 -23.80
C ILE A 201 16.37 9.49 -22.58
N CYS A 202 15.45 8.87 -21.83
CA CYS A 202 14.78 9.52 -20.70
C CYS A 202 15.54 9.35 -19.37
N LYS A 203 16.70 8.67 -19.37
CA LYS A 203 17.47 8.34 -18.16
C LYS A 203 17.80 9.57 -17.33
N THR A 204 18.30 10.62 -17.98
CA THR A 204 18.76 11.84 -17.30
C THR A 204 17.61 12.59 -16.64
N MET A 205 16.42 12.59 -17.25
CA MET A 205 15.22 13.19 -16.67
C MET A 205 14.71 12.38 -15.47
N TYR A 206 14.75 11.04 -15.57
CA TYR A 206 14.41 10.17 -14.45
C TYR A 206 15.38 10.35 -13.28
N GLU A 207 16.70 10.35 -13.53
CA GLU A 207 17.73 10.60 -12.52
C GLU A 207 17.53 11.97 -11.86
N SER A 208 17.32 13.03 -12.65
CA SER A 208 17.06 14.38 -12.13
C SER A 208 15.83 14.44 -11.24
N LEU A 209 14.72 13.80 -11.64
CA LEU A 209 13.50 13.73 -10.83
C LEU A 209 13.72 12.94 -9.54
N ASN A 210 14.35 11.76 -9.65
CA ASN A 210 14.59 10.87 -8.53
C ASN A 210 15.54 11.48 -7.50
N ASP A 211 16.61 12.12 -7.97
CA ASP A 211 17.57 12.80 -7.11
C ASP A 211 16.95 14.02 -6.45
N PHE A 212 16.15 14.80 -7.19
CA PHE A 212 15.41 15.91 -6.60
C PHE A 212 14.47 15.45 -5.48
N PHE A 213 13.67 14.40 -5.72
CA PHE A 213 12.78 13.84 -4.70
C PHE A 213 13.54 13.34 -3.46
N ASN A 214 14.66 12.64 -3.64
CA ASN A 214 15.45 12.12 -2.51
C ASN A 214 16.03 13.22 -1.62
N ASN A 215 16.21 14.43 -2.15
CA ASN A 215 16.73 15.59 -1.41
C ASN A 215 15.60 16.56 -0.98
N MET A 216 14.33 16.22 -1.22
CA MET A 216 13.20 17.10 -0.90
C MET A 216 12.85 17.07 0.59
N ASP A 217 13.03 15.93 1.27
CA ASP A 217 12.69 15.76 2.68
C ASP A 217 13.51 16.70 3.57
N ASP A 218 14.80 16.88 3.26
CA ASP A 218 15.71 17.81 3.96
C ASP A 218 15.31 19.28 3.80
N ARG A 219 14.49 19.61 2.79
CA ARG A 219 14.10 20.99 2.44
C ARG A 219 12.70 21.36 2.95
N THR A 220 11.85 20.36 3.15
CA THR A 220 10.44 20.57 3.48
C THR A 220 10.19 20.32 4.97
N GLY A 221 10.14 21.40 5.77
CA GLY A 221 9.86 21.31 7.21
C GLY A 221 8.48 20.75 7.59
N ASN A 222 7.54 20.68 6.64
CA ASN A 222 6.18 20.16 6.82
C ASN A 222 5.99 18.71 6.28
N GLY A 223 7.09 18.06 5.88
CA GLY A 223 7.06 16.76 5.21
C GLY A 223 6.57 16.83 3.76
N ILE A 224 6.90 15.80 2.98
CA ILE A 224 6.48 15.68 1.59
C ILE A 224 5.01 15.24 1.52
N CYS A 225 4.18 16.00 0.81
CA CYS A 225 2.78 15.65 0.62
C CYS A 225 2.60 14.34 -0.18
N MET A 226 1.53 13.62 0.15
CA MET A 226 1.28 12.28 -0.40
C MET A 226 1.07 12.27 -1.93
N ASP A 227 0.60 13.37 -2.52
CA ASP A 227 0.52 13.54 -3.98
C ASP A 227 1.88 13.36 -4.67
N VAL A 228 2.92 13.99 -4.13
CA VAL A 228 4.31 13.93 -4.64
C VAL A 228 4.91 12.54 -4.40
N VAL A 229 4.66 11.96 -3.22
CA VAL A 229 5.10 10.60 -2.88
C VAL A 229 4.47 9.56 -3.81
N ASP A 230 3.16 9.65 -4.08
CA ASP A 230 2.45 8.76 -5.00
C ASP A 230 2.96 8.91 -6.44
N MET A 231 3.17 10.15 -6.92
CA MET A 231 3.81 10.42 -8.22
C MET A 231 5.15 9.68 -8.34
N MET A 232 6.04 9.87 -7.36
CA MET A 232 7.38 9.27 -7.42
C MET A 232 7.32 7.75 -7.31
N ASN A 233 6.47 7.20 -6.44
CA ASN A 233 6.31 5.77 -6.27
C ASN A 233 5.77 5.11 -7.55
N TYR A 234 4.74 5.70 -8.16
CA TYR A 234 4.22 5.25 -9.44
C TYR A 234 5.29 5.30 -10.53
N THR A 235 6.02 6.43 -10.64
CA THR A 235 7.12 6.57 -11.60
C THR A 235 8.21 5.52 -11.40
N ARG A 236 8.60 5.21 -10.17
CA ARG A 236 9.60 4.16 -9.87
C ARG A 236 9.11 2.77 -10.30
N VAL A 237 7.83 2.45 -10.07
CA VAL A 237 7.23 1.18 -10.50
C VAL A 237 7.19 1.10 -12.03
N VAL A 238 6.74 2.15 -12.71
CA VAL A 238 6.72 2.20 -14.17
C VAL A 238 8.14 2.04 -14.72
N TRP A 239 9.09 2.82 -14.22
CA TRP A 239 10.49 2.78 -14.67
C TRP A 239 11.14 1.41 -14.48
N SER A 240 10.94 0.78 -13.32
CA SER A 240 11.63 -0.47 -12.97
C SER A 240 10.91 -1.73 -13.44
N MET A 241 9.58 -1.78 -13.34
CA MET A 241 8.81 -2.99 -13.62
C MET A 241 8.16 -2.96 -15.00
N ALA A 242 7.48 -1.85 -15.34
CA ALA A 242 6.78 -1.77 -16.63
C ALA A 242 7.75 -1.60 -17.80
N LEU A 243 8.82 -0.83 -17.59
CA LEU A 243 9.82 -0.51 -18.62
C LEU A 243 11.14 -1.27 -18.44
N ASN A 244 11.34 -1.96 -17.31
CA ASN A 244 12.58 -2.68 -17.01
C ASN A 244 13.87 -1.85 -17.14
N CYS A 245 13.79 -0.53 -16.96
CA CYS A 245 14.92 0.39 -17.10
C CYS A 245 15.87 0.38 -15.89
N SER A 246 15.51 -0.30 -14.79
CA SER A 246 16.28 -0.35 -13.55
C SER A 246 17.39 -1.41 -13.57
N GLN A 247 17.87 -1.81 -14.75
CA GLN A 247 18.90 -2.83 -14.86
C GLN A 247 20.19 -2.32 -14.23
N ARG A 248 20.46 -2.77 -12.99
CA ARG A 248 21.69 -2.47 -12.28
C ARG A 248 22.85 -3.08 -13.06
N SER A 249 23.62 -2.24 -13.76
CA SER A 249 24.95 -2.59 -14.28
C SER A 249 25.97 -2.67 -13.14
N GLY A 250 25.63 -3.37 -12.05
CA GLY A 250 26.52 -3.58 -10.92
C GLY A 250 27.46 -4.72 -11.23
N ASP A 251 28.77 -4.45 -11.26
CA ASP A 251 29.77 -5.51 -11.35
C ASP A 251 29.63 -6.45 -10.15
N PHE A 252 29.12 -7.65 -10.40
CA PHE A 252 28.95 -8.69 -9.36
C PHE A 252 30.28 -9.32 -8.92
N ARG A 253 31.37 -9.02 -9.64
CA ARG A 253 32.72 -9.54 -9.43
C ARG A 253 33.25 -9.37 -8.00
N PRO A 254 33.25 -8.16 -7.39
CA PRO A 254 33.68 -7.97 -5.99
C PRO A 254 32.85 -8.77 -4.99
N VAL A 255 31.53 -8.85 -5.18
CA VAL A 255 30.62 -9.58 -4.29
C VAL A 255 30.94 -11.08 -4.31
N VAL A 256 31.12 -11.64 -5.50
CA VAL A 256 31.52 -13.05 -5.67
C VAL A 256 32.90 -13.31 -5.07
N ALA A 257 33.88 -12.42 -5.32
CA ALA A 257 35.23 -12.57 -4.78
C ALA A 257 35.25 -12.61 -3.24
N ILE A 258 34.55 -11.68 -2.58
CA ILE A 258 34.44 -11.64 -1.11
C ILE A 258 33.76 -12.90 -0.59
N THR A 259 32.66 -13.32 -1.23
CA THR A 259 31.92 -14.53 -0.85
C THR A 259 32.80 -15.77 -0.90
N CYS A 260 33.60 -15.93 -1.96
CA CYS A 260 34.54 -17.03 -2.11
C CYS A 260 35.63 -17.04 -1.02
N VAL A 261 36.21 -15.88 -0.70
CA VAL A 261 37.22 -15.77 0.36
C VAL A 261 36.63 -16.16 1.72
N VAL A 262 35.47 -15.59 2.07
CA VAL A 262 34.80 -15.89 3.34
C VAL A 262 34.42 -17.37 3.44
N ALA A 263 33.95 -17.98 2.34
CA ALA A 263 33.62 -19.40 2.28
C ALA A 263 34.86 -20.32 2.42
N ALA A 264 36.05 -19.86 1.99
CA ALA A 264 37.28 -20.63 2.07
C ALA A 264 37.96 -20.54 3.45
N LEU A 265 37.71 -19.49 4.23
CA LEU A 265 38.31 -19.30 5.57
C LEU A 265 38.07 -20.49 6.52
N PRO A 266 36.86 -21.07 6.65
CA PRO A 266 36.63 -22.26 7.48
C PRO A 266 37.45 -23.47 7.01
N PHE A 267 37.52 -23.68 5.69
CA PHE A 267 38.28 -24.79 5.11
C PHE A 267 39.76 -24.69 5.48
N PHE A 268 40.36 -23.50 5.29
CA PHE A 268 41.76 -23.27 5.65
C PHE A 268 41.98 -23.32 7.17
N PHE A 269 41.03 -22.85 7.98
CA PHE A 269 41.10 -22.96 9.43
C PHE A 269 41.15 -24.41 9.90
N TYR A 270 40.23 -25.27 9.42
CA TYR A 270 40.23 -26.69 9.77
C TYR A 270 41.44 -27.45 9.22
N LEU A 271 41.93 -27.08 8.03
CA LEU A 271 43.17 -27.62 7.48
C LEU A 271 44.37 -27.27 8.37
N SER A 272 44.45 -26.02 8.84
CA SER A 272 45.52 -25.54 9.73
C SER A 272 45.47 -26.24 11.09
N LEU A 273 44.27 -26.48 11.65
CA LEU A 273 44.09 -27.28 12.85
C LEU A 273 44.55 -28.73 12.65
N LYS A 274 44.27 -29.33 11.49
CA LYS A 274 44.69 -30.72 11.20
C LYS A 274 46.21 -30.84 11.04
N LEU A 275 46.86 -29.86 10.41
CA LEU A 275 48.31 -29.87 10.20
C LEU A 275 49.10 -29.50 11.47
N THR A 276 48.56 -28.59 12.28
CA THR A 276 49.22 -28.11 13.53
C THR A 276 48.81 -28.93 14.75
N GLY A 277 47.73 -29.71 14.64
CA GLY A 277 47.25 -30.62 15.66
C GLY A 277 48.25 -31.74 15.93
N LYS A 278 49.20 -31.48 16.82
CA LYS A 278 50.00 -32.53 17.43
C LYS A 278 49.04 -33.48 18.13
N GLU A 279 49.06 -34.75 17.75
CA GLU A 279 48.50 -35.80 18.60
C GLU A 279 49.27 -35.75 19.91
N GLY A 280 48.70 -35.10 20.93
CA GLY A 280 49.09 -35.36 22.30
C GLY A 280 48.74 -36.81 22.55
N LEU A 281 49.71 -37.72 22.33
CA LEU A 281 49.65 -39.11 22.75
C LEU A 281 49.21 -39.10 24.21
N LYS A 282 47.91 -39.29 24.44
CA LYS A 282 47.40 -39.59 25.78
C LYS A 282 48.10 -40.87 26.16
N LYS A 283 49.07 -40.80 27.07
CA LYS A 283 49.67 -41.96 27.71
C LYS A 283 48.51 -42.81 28.23
N LEU A 284 48.18 -43.88 27.52
CA LEU A 284 47.25 -44.88 28.00
C LEU A 284 47.92 -45.52 29.21
N TYR A 285 47.47 -45.14 30.40
CA TYR A 285 47.88 -45.83 31.62
C TYR A 285 47.29 -47.24 31.54
N ARG A 286 48.13 -48.23 31.25
CA ARG A 286 47.72 -49.62 31.11
C ARG A 286 47.19 -50.10 32.47
N GLN A 287 45.89 -50.25 32.62
CA GLN A 287 45.34 -50.96 33.78
C GLN A 287 45.78 -52.43 33.71
N LYS A 288 46.54 -52.85 34.71
CA LYS A 288 47.04 -54.21 34.90
C LYS A 288 45.95 -55.00 35.62
N ARG A 289 45.18 -55.84 34.89
CA ARG A 289 44.28 -56.93 35.38
C ARG A 289 43.61 -57.53 34.13
N LEU A 290 43.54 -58.84 33.86
CA LEU A 290 43.82 -60.07 34.58
C LEU A 290 44.32 -61.11 33.56
N ASP A 291 45.29 -61.92 33.94
CA ASP A 291 45.53 -63.23 33.31
C ASP A 291 44.27 -64.07 33.49
N MET A 292 43.63 -64.50 32.39
CA MET A 292 42.95 -65.79 32.39
C MET A 292 42.72 -66.33 30.98
N GLY A 293 43.31 -67.50 30.73
CA GLY A 293 43.24 -68.29 29.51
C GLY A 293 44.52 -69.11 29.44
N THR A 294 44.60 -70.27 30.09
CA THR A 294 43.98 -71.47 29.55
C THR A 294 44.18 -72.64 30.52
N SER A 295 43.11 -73.38 30.82
CA SER A 295 43.19 -74.84 30.96
C SER A 295 41.83 -75.40 30.61
N LEU A 296 41.77 -76.13 29.51
CA LEU A 296 40.70 -77.07 29.21
C LEU A 296 40.78 -78.25 30.19
N ASP A 297 39.62 -78.88 30.39
CA ASP A 297 39.31 -80.14 31.09
C ASP A 297 39.19 -80.17 32.62
N GLY A 298 37.97 -80.51 33.08
CA GLY A 298 37.71 -80.96 34.44
C GLY A 298 36.29 -80.70 35.02
N SER A 299 35.30 -81.46 34.54
CA SER A 299 34.04 -81.88 35.23
C SER A 299 32.84 -80.93 35.46
N SER A 300 31.72 -81.41 34.90
CA SER A 300 30.35 -81.54 35.43
C SER A 300 29.36 -80.34 35.50
N SER A 301 28.38 -80.45 34.61
CA SER A 301 26.92 -80.42 34.82
C SER A 301 26.17 -79.10 35.09
N SER A 302 25.31 -78.82 34.09
CA SER A 302 23.86 -78.60 34.16
C SER A 302 23.27 -77.20 34.40
N SER A 303 22.36 -76.90 33.46
CA SER A 303 21.07 -76.19 33.54
C SER A 303 21.01 -74.65 33.55
N GLN A 304 20.23 -74.15 32.58
CA GLN A 304 19.64 -72.81 32.42
C GLN A 304 18.65 -72.44 33.58
N PRO A 305 17.84 -71.34 33.58
CA PRO A 305 17.64 -70.23 32.61
C PRO A 305 17.39 -68.81 33.21
N ALA A 306 17.13 -67.85 32.29
CA ALA A 306 16.09 -66.78 32.35
C ALA A 306 16.36 -65.33 32.90
N THR A 307 16.26 -64.38 31.97
CA THR A 307 15.40 -63.14 31.95
C THR A 307 15.74 -61.81 32.68
N ARG A 308 15.60 -60.69 31.91
CA ARG A 308 14.73 -59.48 32.13
C ARG A 308 15.34 -58.07 32.43
N GLY A 309 14.99 -57.08 31.56
CA GLY A 309 14.62 -55.65 31.83
C GLY A 309 15.72 -54.62 32.14
N ARG A 310 15.57 -53.27 32.05
CA ARG A 310 14.55 -52.30 31.56
C ARG A 310 15.03 -50.84 31.87
N ASN A 311 14.80 -49.86 30.96
CA ASN A 311 14.68 -48.35 31.10
C ASN A 311 15.89 -47.52 31.64
N SER A 312 16.06 -46.18 31.50
CA SER A 312 15.21 -45.02 31.15
C SER A 312 16.02 -43.73 30.80
N VAL A 313 15.49 -42.94 29.86
CA VAL A 313 15.40 -41.46 29.61
C VAL A 313 16.04 -40.42 30.58
N THR A 314 16.64 -39.32 30.02
CA THR A 314 16.33 -37.90 30.40
C THR A 314 16.83 -36.82 29.41
N HIS A 315 15.97 -35.81 29.17
CA HIS A 315 16.14 -34.58 28.38
C HIS A 315 16.72 -33.41 29.21
N ARG A 316 17.36 -32.42 28.56
CA ARG A 316 17.30 -31.01 28.98
C ARG A 316 17.59 -30.01 27.85
N THR A 317 16.68 -29.05 27.73
CA THR A 317 16.64 -27.82 26.92
C THR A 317 17.41 -26.67 27.59
N LEU A 318 17.86 -25.66 26.83
CA LEU A 318 18.14 -24.30 27.34
C LEU A 318 17.93 -23.22 26.27
N ARG A 319 17.40 -22.07 26.74
CA ARG A 319 16.86 -20.91 26.03
C ARG A 319 17.88 -19.79 25.80
N LEU A 320 17.50 -18.95 24.84
CA LEU A 320 17.92 -17.61 24.46
C LEU A 320 18.03 -16.59 25.61
N SER A 321 18.96 -15.64 25.49
CA SER A 321 18.93 -14.34 26.18
C SER A 321 19.41 -13.22 25.25
N THR A 322 18.60 -12.17 25.25
CA THR A 322 18.71 -10.83 24.65
C THR A 322 19.84 -9.98 25.25
N LEU A 323 20.37 -9.05 24.47
CA LEU A 323 21.12 -7.90 24.96
C LEU A 323 20.75 -6.64 24.16
N THR A 324 20.60 -5.58 24.95
CA THR A 324 20.40 -4.15 24.70
C THR A 324 21.29 -3.55 23.62
#